data_AF-A0A969UGB9-F1
#
_entry.id   AF-A0A969UGB9-F1
#
_cell.length_a   1.000
_cell.length_b   1.000
_cell.length_c   1.000
_cell.angle_alpha   90.00
_cell.angle_beta   90.00
_cell.angle_gamma   90.00
#
_symmetry.space_group_name_H-M   'P 1'
#
loop_
_entity.id
_entity.type
_entity.pdbx_description
1 polymer ?
#
loop_
_entity_poly.entity_id
_entity_poly.type
_entity_poly.pdbx_seq_one_letter_code
_entity_poly.pdbx_strand_id
1 'polypeptide(L)'
;MKLPELDVKTIDRIVEMAWEDRTPFAAIETQFGLKEQAVIALMRQEMKYSSFKMWRKRVTGRKTKHLAKRDFIEGRFRCKEQK
;
A
#
# COMPACT_ATOMS: atom_id res chain seq x y z
N MET A 1 19.98 -0.11 9.42
CA MET A 1 18.70 0.41 9.95
C MET A 1 18.03 -0.74 10.69
N LYS A 2 17.82 -0.62 12.00
CA LYS A 2 17.07 -1.62 12.78
C LYS A 2 15.60 -1.47 12.42
N LEU A 3 15.01 -2.53 11.87
CA LEU A 3 13.56 -2.65 11.81
C LEU A 3 13.04 -2.68 13.26
N PRO A 4 11.96 -1.97 13.62
CA PRO A 4 11.29 -2.20 14.88
C PRO A 4 10.93 -3.68 14.99
N GLU A 5 10.93 -4.27 16.19
CA GLU A 5 10.35 -5.60 16.42
C GLU A 5 8.86 -5.53 16.10
N LEU A 6 8.53 -5.74 14.83
CA LEU A 6 7.18 -5.84 14.34
C LEU A 6 6.76 -7.29 14.53
N ASP A 7 5.63 -7.48 15.20
CA ASP A 7 5.00 -8.80 15.28
C ASP A 7 4.76 -9.33 13.86
N VAL A 8 4.85 -10.65 13.68
CA VAL A 8 4.67 -11.31 12.37
C VAL A 8 3.33 -10.89 11.75
N LYS A 9 2.28 -10.75 12.58
CA LYS A 9 0.96 -10.25 12.16
C LYS A 9 1.00 -8.83 11.59
N THR A 10 1.86 -7.98 12.14
CA THR A 10 2.02 -6.60 11.66
C THR A 10 2.73 -6.59 10.31
N ILE A 11 3.76 -7.42 10.15
CA ILE A 11 4.44 -7.60 8.86
C ILE A 11 3.47 -8.10 7.80
N ASP A 12 2.72 -9.17 8.09
CA ASP A 12 1.69 -9.70 7.18
C ASP A 12 0.66 -8.63 6.80
N ARG A 13 0.20 -7.84 7.79
CA ARG A 13 -0.76 -6.76 7.53
C ARG A 13 -0.19 -5.66 6.64
N ILE A 14 1.07 -5.28 6.84
CA ILE A 14 1.75 -4.29 5.98
C ILE A 14 1.92 -4.86 4.57
N VAL A 15 2.27 -6.14 4.43
CA VAL A 15 2.42 -6.81 3.13
C VAL A 15 1.08 -6.87 2.40
N GLU A 16 -0.01 -7.24 3.07
CA GLU A 16 -1.38 -7.19 2.53
C GLU A 16 -1.75 -5.79 2.04
N MET A 17 -1.58 -4.78 2.91
CA MET A 17 -1.91 -3.39 2.59
C MET A 17 -1.05 -2.82 1.47
N ALA A 18 0.22 -3.21 1.39
CA ALA A 18 1.11 -2.80 0.32
C ALA A 18 0.79 -3.50 -1.02
N TRP A 19 0.20 -4.69 -0.98
CA TRP A 19 -0.32 -5.40 -2.15
C TRP A 19 -1.65 -4.84 -2.65
N GLU A 20 -2.49 -4.29 -1.77
CA GLU A 20 -3.70 -3.60 -2.18
C GLU A 20 -3.39 -2.33 -2.98
N ASP A 21 -3.90 -2.27 -4.22
CA ASP A 21 -3.72 -1.10 -5.08
C ASP A 21 -4.50 0.14 -4.61
N ARG A 22 -5.41 -0.01 -3.63
CA ARG A 22 -6.25 1.06 -3.09
C ARG A 22 -5.68 1.74 -1.86
N THR A 23 -4.60 1.21 -1.27
CA THR A 23 -4.03 1.72 -0.03
C THR A 23 -2.81 2.59 -0.34
N PRO A 24 -2.88 3.91 -0.10
CA PRO A 24 -1.73 4.79 -0.30
C PRO A 24 -0.68 4.52 0.79
N PHE A 25 0.61 4.69 0.48
CA PHE A 25 1.67 4.57 1.48
C PHE A 25 1.50 5.53 2.65
N ALA A 26 0.84 6.68 2.43
CA ALA A 26 0.47 7.61 3.50
C ALA A 26 -0.42 6.95 4.57
N ALA A 27 -1.35 6.06 4.19
CA ALA A 27 -2.19 5.35 5.16
C ALA A 27 -1.37 4.34 5.99
N ILE A 28 -0.42 3.67 5.36
CA ILE A 28 0.51 2.75 6.04
C ILE A 28 1.42 3.54 7.00
N GLU A 29 1.88 4.73 6.60
CA GLU A 29 2.66 5.63 7.45
C GLU A 29 1.84 6.12 8.64
N THR A 30 0.56 6.47 8.45
CA THR A 30 -0.31 6.90 9.56
C THR A 30 -0.63 5.77 10.53
N GLN A 31 -0.81 4.53 10.07
CA GLN A 31 -1.18 3.40 10.93
C GLN A 31 0.03 2.74 11.61
N PHE A 32 1.15 2.60 10.89
CA PHE A 32 2.32 1.83 11.35
C PHE A 32 3.57 2.69 11.55
N GLY A 33 3.52 3.99 11.23
CA GLY A 33 4.70 4.87 11.28
C GLY A 33 5.75 4.56 10.21
N LEU A 34 5.44 3.71 9.23
CA LEU A 34 6.38 3.26 8.22
C LEU A 34 6.29 4.11 6.96
N LYS A 35 7.40 4.80 6.65
CA LYS A 35 7.57 5.53 5.40
C LYS A 35 7.59 4.58 4.20
N GLU A 36 7.27 5.11 3.02
CA GLU A 36 7.30 4.37 1.74
C GLU A 36 8.62 3.58 1.56
N GLN A 37 9.78 4.18 1.89
CA GLN A 37 11.08 3.51 1.79
C GLN A 37 11.21 2.29 2.71
N ALA A 38 10.69 2.37 3.94
CA ALA A 38 10.72 1.26 4.89
C ALA A 38 9.81 0.12 4.41
N VAL A 39 8.63 0.44 3.87
CA VAL A 39 7.73 -0.56 3.28
C VAL A 39 8.37 -1.23 2.07
N ILE A 40 9.06 -0.48 1.19
CA ILE A 40 9.77 -1.06 0.04
C ILE A 40 10.89 -2.01 0.51
N ALA A 41 11.64 -1.62 1.55
CA ALA A 41 12.69 -2.46 2.12
C ALA A 41 12.11 -3.75 2.73
N LEU A 42 11.02 -3.64 3.50
CA LEU A 42 10.30 -4.77 4.07
C LEU A 42 9.80 -5.72 2.97
N MET A 43 9.12 -5.18 1.96
CA MET A 43 8.62 -5.96 0.82
C MET A 43 9.75 -6.67 0.09
N ARG A 44 10.93 -6.06 -0.04
CA ARG A 44 12.10 -6.68 -0.68
C ARG A 44 12.66 -7.86 0.14
N GLN A 45 12.52 -7.84 1.46
CA GLN A 45 12.97 -8.93 2.34
C GLN A 45 11.96 -10.06 2.41
N GLU A 46 10.66 -9.74 2.43
CA GLU A 46 9.59 -10.73 2.61
C GLU A 46 9.28 -11.55 1.35
N MET A 47 9.55 -11.01 0.15
CA MET A 47 9.16 -11.70 -1.10
C MET A 47 10.33 -11.98 -2.05
N LYS A 48 10.12 -13.00 -2.88
CA LYS A 48 11.04 -13.36 -3.96
C LYS A 48 11.22 -12.19 -4.93
N TYR A 49 12.43 -12.07 -5.46
CA TYR A 49 12.82 -11.00 -6.38
C TYR A 49 11.87 -10.83 -7.58
N SER A 50 11.38 -11.92 -8.16
CA SER A 50 10.41 -11.90 -9.27
C SER A 50 9.08 -11.26 -8.87
N SER A 51 8.53 -11.63 -7.72
CA SER A 51 7.30 -11.03 -7.15
C SER A 51 7.50 -9.55 -6.83
N PHE A 52 8.65 -9.20 -6.23
CA PHE A 52 9.00 -7.82 -5.93
C PHE A 52 9.05 -6.95 -7.19
N LYS A 53 9.66 -7.45 -8.27
CA LYS A 53 9.73 -6.72 -9.55
C LYS A 53 8.32 -6.45 -10.12
N MET A 54 7.41 -7.41 -10.04
CA MET A 54 6.02 -7.23 -10.48
C MET A 54 5.25 -6.23 -9.62
N TRP A 55 5.39 -6.33 -8.29
CA TRP A 55 4.82 -5.35 -7.37
C TRP A 55 5.37 -3.94 -7.62
N ARG A 56 6.70 -3.80 -7.81
CA ARG A 56 7.33 -2.51 -8.06
C ARG A 56 6.86 -1.85 -9.35
N LYS A 57 6.68 -2.62 -10.43
CA LYS A 57 6.07 -2.12 -11.66
C LYS A 57 4.67 -1.57 -11.42
N ARG A 58 3.83 -2.27 -10.64
CA ARG A 58 2.48 -1.83 -10.28
C ARG A 58 2.48 -0.55 -9.45
N VAL A 59 3.30 -0.50 -8.40
CA VAL A 59 3.42 0.65 -7.50
C VAL A 59 3.96 1.89 -8.20
N THR A 60 4.96 1.74 -9.07
CA THR A 60 5.58 2.86 -9.79
C THR A 60 4.62 3.46 -10.84
N GLY A 61 3.71 2.64 -11.39
CA GLY A 61 2.67 3.08 -12.33
C GLY A 61 1.46 3.75 -11.68
N ARG A 62 1.39 3.88 -10.35
CA ARG A 62 0.22 4.46 -9.65
C ARG A 62 0.11 5.97 -9.92
N LYS A 63 -0.87 6.37 -10.74
CA LYS A 63 -1.25 7.78 -10.93
C LYS A 63 -1.82 8.44 -9.66
N THR A 64 -2.32 7.62 -8.72
CA THR A 64 -3.00 8.02 -7.47
C THR A 64 -2.05 8.08 -6.26
N LYS A 65 -0.79 8.51 -6.45
CA LYS A 65 0.22 8.59 -5.37
C LYS A 65 -0.16 9.57 -4.24
N HIS A 66 -1.03 10.54 -4.53
CA HIS A 66 -1.51 11.50 -3.55
C HIS A 66 -3.01 11.34 -3.33
N LEU A 67 -3.44 11.29 -2.06
CA LEU A 67 -4.84 11.44 -1.65
C LEU A 67 -5.47 12.70 -2.28
N ALA A 68 -4.68 13.77 -2.45
CA ALA A 68 -5.08 15.02 -3.08
C ALA A 68 -5.40 14.93 -4.58
N LYS A 69 -5.02 13.86 -5.28
CA LYS A 69 -5.44 13.61 -6.68
C LYS A 69 -6.74 12.81 -6.79
N ARG A 70 -7.40 12.52 -5.66
CA ARG A 70 -8.78 12.06 -5.67
C ARG A 70 -9.67 13.30 -5.81
N ASP A 71 -10.11 13.59 -7.02
CA ASP A 71 -11.26 14.49 -7.30
C ASP A 71 -12.60 13.94 -6.72
N PHE A 72 -12.55 13.00 -5.77
CA PHE A 72 -13.71 12.23 -5.33
C PHE A 72 -13.64 11.99 -3.83
N ILE A 73 -14.02 13.01 -3.07
CA ILE A 73 -14.60 12.89 -1.75
C ILE A 73 -16.10 12.69 -2.01
N GLU A 74 -16.66 11.57 -1.55
CA GLU A 74 -18.05 11.13 -1.79
C GLU A 74 -18.47 10.71 -3.21
N GLY A 75 -18.63 9.40 -3.32
CA GLY A 75 -19.69 8.82 -4.12
C GLY A 75 -19.59 7.31 -4.01
N ARG A 76 -20.49 6.70 -3.22
CA ARG A 76 -20.77 5.28 -3.38
C ARG A 76 -20.98 5.04 -4.88
N PHE A 77 -20.37 4.01 -5.45
CA PHE A 77 -20.82 3.50 -6.74
C PHE A 77 -22.32 3.22 -6.61
N ARG A 78 -23.16 4.15 -7.08
CA ARG A 78 -24.58 3.87 -7.24
C ARG A 78 -24.67 3.13 -8.57
N CYS A 79 -24.93 1.83 -8.49
CA CYS A 79 -25.34 1.08 -9.67
C CYS A 79 -26.55 1.81 -10.27
N LYS A 80 -26.59 1.98 -11.61
CA LYS A 80 -27.66 2.69 -12.31
C LYS A 80 -29.06 2.12 -12.03
N GLU A 81 -29.15 0.92 -11.43
CA GLU A 81 -30.38 0.17 -11.14
C GLU A 81 -30.81 0.16 -9.66
N GLN A 82 -30.25 1.00 -8.79
CA GLN A 82 -30.82 1.16 -7.44
C GLN A 82 -32.09 2.04 -7.49
N LYS A 83 -33.25 1.39 -7.51
CA LYS A 83 -34.59 1.98 -7.28
C LYS A 83 -34.73 2.47 -5.84
#